data_AF-A0A254QHR1-F1
#
_entry.id   AF-A0A254QHR1-F1
#
_cell.length_a   1.000
_cell.length_b   1.000
_cell.length_c   1.000
_cell.angle_alpha   90.00
_cell.angle_beta   90.00
_cell.angle_gamma   90.00
#
_symmetry.space_group_name_H-M   'P 1'
#
loop_
_entity.id
_entity.type
_entity.pdbx_description
1 polymer ?
#
loop_
_entity_poly.entity_id
_entity_poly.type
_entity_poly.pdbx_seq_one_letter_code
_entity_poly.pdbx_strand_id
1 'polypeptide(L)'
;MKKREWLIVIFPLLVTWLFDRVTKLWAADITAVKSYGPLHFVLHHNHGAMLGLFSDLPSVLRIVSLSTGGAFLLCTYALIQYLLPIKSLTLRTGLSILIGGILGNVADRIAWGYVVDFIVVGTPSLSSPAFNIADALQWVGYGLIVLAIIREGELLWPENNSRKKFWVNLSFQLKYCILMMAVGLSLTLISLVFSYTYLRVTITELVGSNQFLLNKFLVPYVITFTIICIAFCMITFAVGKVLSHRIAGPIYAFERYINGIFAGENARVFKVRKGDEFKELEQLAAEISKRLAVIKSERTVNVVEFSDSGSDPDTKAQNE
;
A
#
# COMPACT_ATOMS: atom_id res chain seq x y z
N MET A 1 8.02 3.56 -5.29
CA MET A 1 7.41 4.17 -6.50
C MET A 1 8.12 5.47 -6.84
N LYS A 2 8.54 5.67 -8.10
CA LYS A 2 9.08 6.95 -8.58
C LYS A 2 7.96 8.02 -8.57
N LYS A 3 8.31 9.31 -8.51
CA LYS A 3 7.32 10.42 -8.53
C LYS A 3 6.31 10.30 -9.68
N ARG A 4 6.77 9.84 -10.86
CA ARG A 4 5.92 9.64 -12.05
C ARG A 4 4.94 8.46 -11.91
N GLU A 5 5.28 7.45 -11.13
CA GLU A 5 4.43 6.27 -10.91
C GLU A 5 3.27 6.59 -9.97
N TRP A 6 3.42 7.57 -9.07
CA TRP A 6 2.32 8.06 -8.24
C TRP A 6 1.21 8.73 -9.06
N LEU A 7 1.50 9.22 -10.26
CA LEU A 7 0.47 9.77 -11.16
C LEU A 7 -0.55 8.70 -11.54
N ILE A 8 -0.13 7.44 -11.70
CA ILE A 8 -1.02 6.32 -12.06
C ILE A 8 -2.06 6.05 -10.97
N VAL A 9 -1.74 6.41 -9.73
CA VAL A 9 -2.59 6.22 -8.55
C VAL A 9 -3.44 7.46 -8.29
N ILE A 10 -2.83 8.64 -8.30
CA ILE A 10 -3.49 9.90 -7.97
C ILE A 10 -4.43 10.35 -9.09
N PHE A 11 -4.05 10.18 -10.35
CA PHE A 11 -4.83 10.67 -11.48
C PHE A 11 -6.23 10.03 -11.56
N PRO A 12 -6.40 8.69 -11.54
CA PRO A 12 -7.73 8.10 -11.58
C PRO A 12 -8.60 8.46 -10.37
N LEU A 13 -7.99 8.60 -9.19
CA LEU A 13 -8.68 9.03 -7.97
C LEU A 13 -9.23 10.45 -8.12
N LEU A 14 -8.39 11.40 -8.55
CA LEU A 14 -8.79 12.80 -8.72
C LEU A 14 -9.82 12.97 -9.84
N VAL A 15 -9.65 12.27 -10.96
CA VAL A 15 -10.60 12.30 -12.07
C VAL A 15 -11.96 11.77 -11.63
N THR A 16 -11.98 10.65 -10.90
CA THR A 16 -13.22 10.07 -10.36
C THR A 16 -13.93 11.06 -9.44
N TRP A 17 -13.20 11.62 -8.48
CA TRP A 17 -13.74 12.58 -7.52
C TRP A 17 -14.26 13.85 -8.18
N LEU A 18 -13.49 14.43 -9.11
CA LEU A 18 -13.87 15.66 -9.81
C LEU A 18 -15.07 15.44 -10.72
N PHE A 19 -15.11 14.32 -11.44
CA PHE A 19 -16.20 14.00 -12.34
C PHE A 19 -17.51 13.83 -11.56
N ASP A 20 -17.50 13.05 -10.48
CA ASP A 20 -18.65 12.93 -9.57
C ASP A 20 -19.09 14.31 -9.06
N ARG A 21 -18.15 15.13 -8.58
CA ARG A 21 -18.44 16.46 -8.06
C ARG A 21 -19.13 17.38 -9.08
N VAL A 22 -18.64 17.41 -10.32
CA VAL A 22 -19.23 18.20 -11.41
C VAL A 22 -20.64 17.70 -11.73
N THR A 23 -20.84 16.38 -11.79
CA THR A 23 -22.16 15.83 -12.11
C THR A 23 -23.19 16.09 -11.02
N LYS A 24 -22.80 16.10 -9.74
CA LYS A 24 -23.68 16.46 -8.63
C LYS A 24 -24.05 17.95 -8.63
N LEU A 25 -23.11 18.83 -9.00
CA LEU A 25 -23.40 20.25 -9.17
C LEU A 25 -24.42 20.48 -10.29
N TRP A 26 -24.28 19.78 -11.42
CA TRP A 26 -25.28 19.81 -12.49
C TRP A 26 -26.65 19.27 -12.03
N ALA A 27 -26.65 18.20 -11.24
CA ALA A 27 -27.88 17.58 -10.76
C ALA A 27 -28.66 18.46 -9.76
N ALA A 28 -27.98 19.38 -9.06
CA ALA A 28 -28.62 20.29 -8.11
C ALA A 28 -29.67 21.21 -8.75
N ASP A 29 -29.58 21.47 -10.07
CA ASP A 29 -30.54 22.30 -10.82
C ASP A 29 -31.76 21.51 -11.34
N ILE A 30 -31.88 20.21 -11.02
CA ILE A 30 -33.01 19.38 -11.45
C ILE A 30 -34.23 19.64 -10.56
N THR A 31 -35.24 20.31 -11.13
CA THR A 31 -36.51 20.61 -10.44
C THR A 31 -37.65 19.67 -10.80
N ALA A 32 -37.57 18.97 -11.93
CA ALA A 32 -38.57 18.02 -12.40
C ALA A 32 -37.88 16.77 -12.97
N VAL A 33 -38.55 15.62 -12.90
CA VAL A 33 -38.02 14.34 -13.39
C VAL A 33 -37.79 14.41 -14.90
N LYS A 34 -36.56 14.19 -15.35
CA LYS A 34 -36.20 14.11 -16.77
C LYS A 34 -36.00 12.65 -17.17
N SER A 35 -36.83 12.16 -18.09
CA SER A 35 -36.84 10.75 -18.49
C SER A 35 -36.36 10.57 -19.93
N TYR A 36 -35.40 9.68 -20.13
CA TYR A 36 -34.85 9.31 -21.44
C TYR A 36 -34.81 7.77 -21.55
N GLY A 37 -35.90 7.18 -22.02
CA GLY A 37 -36.04 5.72 -22.10
C GLY A 37 -35.96 5.09 -20.70
N PRO A 38 -35.06 4.10 -20.47
CA PRO A 38 -34.90 3.47 -19.15
C PRO A 38 -34.10 4.32 -18.15
N LEU A 39 -33.59 5.49 -18.55
CA LEU A 39 -32.77 6.37 -17.71
C LEU A 39 -33.61 7.57 -17.24
N HIS A 40 -33.69 7.75 -15.93
CA HIS A 40 -34.44 8.83 -15.31
C HIS A 40 -33.51 9.65 -14.42
N PHE A 41 -33.63 10.97 -14.51
CA PHE A 41 -32.89 11.91 -13.67
C PHE A 41 -33.84 12.60 -12.70
N VAL A 42 -33.59 12.45 -11.40
CA VAL A 42 -34.41 12.98 -10.32
C VAL A 42 -33.51 13.37 -9.16
N LEU A 43 -33.66 14.57 -8.61
CA LEU A 43 -32.86 14.98 -7.46
C LEU A 43 -33.32 14.23 -6.20
N HIS A 44 -32.41 13.48 -5.59
CA HIS A 44 -32.63 12.77 -4.34
C HIS A 44 -31.49 13.05 -3.35
N HIS A 45 -31.84 13.42 -2.12
CA HIS A 45 -30.87 13.65 -1.04
C HIS A 45 -30.80 12.44 -0.12
N ASN A 46 -29.66 11.75 -0.16
CA ASN A 46 -29.43 10.53 0.59
C ASN A 46 -28.61 10.82 1.87
N HIS A 47 -29.25 10.72 3.02
CA HIS A 47 -28.64 10.98 4.32
C HIS A 47 -27.90 9.77 4.94
N GLY A 48 -28.07 8.56 4.41
CA GLY A 48 -27.44 7.36 4.96
C GLY A 48 -25.96 7.28 4.59
N ALA A 49 -25.07 6.86 5.49
CA ALA A 49 -23.63 6.69 5.19
C ALA A 49 -23.23 5.24 4.86
N MET A 50 -24.01 4.24 5.29
CA MET A 50 -23.88 2.83 4.87
C MET A 50 -25.17 2.07 5.25
N LEU A 51 -26.05 1.72 4.31
CA LEU A 51 -27.34 1.05 4.61
C LEU A 51 -28.23 1.78 5.64
N GLY A 52 -28.14 3.12 5.73
CA GLY A 52 -28.83 3.94 6.74
C GLY A 52 -28.07 4.10 8.06
N LEU A 53 -26.94 3.40 8.27
CA LEU A 53 -26.05 3.68 9.39
C LEU A 53 -25.55 5.13 9.29
N PHE A 54 -25.58 5.80 10.44
CA PHE A 54 -25.13 7.17 10.65
C PHE A 54 -26.02 8.32 10.14
N SER A 55 -27.26 8.06 9.67
CA SER A 55 -28.19 9.12 9.25
C SER A 55 -28.65 10.01 10.40
N ASP A 56 -28.86 9.42 11.58
CA ASP A 56 -29.46 10.09 12.74
C ASP A 56 -28.43 10.65 13.73
N LEU A 57 -27.14 10.58 13.40
CA LEU A 57 -26.12 11.17 14.26
C LEU A 57 -26.16 12.70 14.22
N PRO A 58 -25.94 13.37 15.36
CA PRO A 58 -25.63 14.78 15.38
C PRO A 58 -24.51 15.13 14.38
N SER A 59 -24.63 16.30 13.74
CA SER A 59 -23.74 16.74 12.66
C SER A 59 -22.26 16.68 13.03
N VAL A 60 -21.92 17.07 14.26
CA VAL A 60 -20.56 16.99 14.79
C VAL A 60 -20.06 15.56 14.81
N LEU A 61 -20.88 14.62 15.30
CA LEU A 61 -20.49 13.22 15.41
C LEU A 61 -20.34 12.57 14.04
N ARG A 62 -21.24 12.88 13.10
CA ARG A 62 -21.15 12.42 11.70
C ARG A 62 -19.86 12.91 11.04
N ILE A 63 -19.52 14.20 11.15
CA ILE A 63 -18.30 14.78 10.56
C ILE A 63 -17.05 14.12 11.16
N VAL A 64 -17.03 13.97 12.48
CA VAL A 64 -15.95 13.33 13.25
C VAL A 64 -15.74 11.88 12.81
N SER A 65 -16.81 11.07 12.76
CA SER A 65 -16.71 9.66 12.39
C SER A 65 -16.30 9.49 10.92
N LEU A 66 -16.88 10.27 10.01
CA LEU A 66 -16.59 10.20 8.58
C LEU A 66 -15.20 10.71 8.23
N SER A 67 -14.72 11.78 8.86
CA SER A 67 -13.36 12.30 8.64
C SER A 67 -12.30 11.34 9.17
N THR A 68 -12.50 10.76 10.35
CA THR A 68 -11.58 9.76 10.93
C THR A 68 -11.57 8.46 10.13
N GLY A 69 -12.74 7.94 9.77
CA GLY A 69 -12.85 6.76 8.90
C GLY A 69 -12.24 7.01 7.51
N GLY A 70 -12.50 8.19 6.93
CA GLY A 70 -11.91 8.62 5.66
C GLY A 70 -10.39 8.73 5.71
N ALA A 71 -9.82 9.28 6.78
CA ALA A 71 -8.38 9.37 6.98
C ALA A 71 -7.73 7.97 7.13
N PHE A 72 -8.35 7.08 7.91
CA PHE A 72 -7.92 5.69 8.04
C PHE A 72 -7.94 4.95 6.69
N LEU A 73 -9.02 5.14 5.92
CA LEU A 73 -9.19 4.55 4.59
C LEU A 73 -8.17 5.09 3.58
N LEU A 74 -7.89 6.39 3.59
CA LEU A 74 -6.83 7.02 2.78
C LEU A 74 -5.43 6.50 3.13
N CYS A 75 -5.12 6.38 4.42
CA CYS A 75 -3.85 5.84 4.88
C CYS A 75 -3.67 4.37 4.46
N THR A 76 -4.71 3.56 4.66
CA THR A 76 -4.74 2.15 4.25
C THR A 76 -4.60 2.02 2.73
N TYR A 77 -5.31 2.84 1.96
CA TYR A 77 -5.17 2.92 0.51
C TYR A 77 -3.75 3.27 0.08
N ALA A 78 -3.14 4.31 0.66
CA ALA A 78 -1.78 4.71 0.34
C ALA A 78 -0.76 3.60 0.64
N LEU A 79 -0.95 2.89 1.75
CA LEU A 79 -0.13 1.73 2.12
C LEU A 79 -0.30 0.57 1.13
N ILE A 80 -1.53 0.21 0.77
CA ILE A 80 -1.81 -0.83 -0.22
C ILE A 80 -1.16 -0.46 -1.56
N GLN A 81 -1.34 0.78 -2.01
CA GLN A 81 -0.74 1.28 -3.25
C GLN A 81 0.79 1.27 -3.22
N TYR A 82 1.40 1.49 -2.05
CA TYR A 82 2.84 1.39 -1.89
C TYR A 82 3.34 -0.07 -1.96
N LEU A 83 2.58 -1.01 -1.37
CA LEU A 83 2.94 -2.42 -1.29
C LEU A 83 2.66 -3.22 -2.57
N LEU A 84 1.73 -2.76 -3.42
CA LEU A 84 1.38 -3.47 -4.64
C LEU A 84 2.54 -3.53 -5.64
N PRO A 85 2.70 -4.63 -6.40
CA PRO A 85 3.67 -4.69 -7.49
C PRO A 85 3.47 -3.53 -8.48
N ILE A 86 4.56 -2.92 -8.95
CA ILE A 86 4.51 -1.79 -9.90
C ILE A 86 3.79 -2.20 -11.20
N LYS A 87 3.91 -3.48 -11.58
CA LYS A 87 3.31 -4.04 -12.80
C LYS A 87 1.79 -4.23 -12.71
N SER A 88 1.19 -4.16 -11.50
CA SER A 88 -0.23 -4.41 -11.26
C SER A 88 -1.08 -3.16 -11.53
N LEU A 89 -1.04 -2.65 -12.76
CA LEU A 89 -1.69 -1.38 -13.13
C LEU A 89 -3.22 -1.47 -12.99
N THR A 90 -3.81 -2.58 -13.41
CA THR A 90 -5.26 -2.82 -13.36
C THR A 90 -5.79 -2.72 -11.94
N LEU A 91 -5.12 -3.36 -10.99
CA LEU A 91 -5.49 -3.35 -9.58
C LEU A 91 -5.33 -1.96 -8.96
N ARG A 92 -4.22 -1.29 -9.26
CA ARG A 92 -3.92 0.06 -8.77
C ARG A 92 -4.96 1.08 -9.25
N THR A 93 -5.33 1.02 -10.52
CA THR A 93 -6.38 1.88 -11.11
C THR A 93 -7.75 1.54 -10.53
N GLY A 94 -8.12 0.26 -10.43
CA GLY A 94 -9.38 -0.17 -9.82
C GLY A 94 -9.56 0.31 -8.38
N LEU A 95 -8.52 0.18 -7.55
CA LEU A 95 -8.50 0.71 -6.18
C LEU A 95 -8.62 2.24 -6.15
N SER A 96 -8.00 2.94 -7.09
CA SER A 96 -8.01 4.42 -7.12
C SER A 96 -9.38 4.97 -7.51
N ILE A 97 -10.06 4.33 -8.47
CA ILE A 97 -11.44 4.65 -8.85
C ILE A 97 -12.38 4.36 -7.68
N LEU A 98 -12.27 3.19 -7.07
CA LEU A 98 -13.09 2.80 -5.92
C LEU A 98 -12.99 3.83 -4.78
N ILE A 99 -11.76 4.19 -4.39
CA ILE A 99 -11.49 5.12 -3.30
C ILE A 99 -11.90 6.55 -3.68
N GLY A 100 -11.69 6.97 -4.93
CA GLY A 100 -12.16 8.26 -5.43
C GLY A 100 -13.68 8.44 -5.26
N GLY A 101 -14.46 7.41 -5.59
CA GLY A 101 -15.92 7.41 -5.40
C GLY A 101 -16.32 7.46 -3.93
N ILE A 102 -15.68 6.66 -3.07
CA ILE A 102 -15.91 6.69 -1.61
C ILE A 102 -15.66 8.09 -1.06
N LEU A 103 -14.54 8.72 -1.44
CA LEU A 103 -14.17 10.04 -0.96
C LEU A 103 -15.11 11.13 -1.43
N GLY A 104 -15.64 11.07 -2.66
CA GLY A 104 -16.66 12.00 -3.14
C GLY A 104 -17.91 11.97 -2.27
N ASN A 105 -18.42 10.76 -2.06
CA ASN A 105 -19.60 10.49 -1.23
C ASN A 105 -19.39 10.83 0.27
N VAL A 106 -18.18 10.63 0.80
CA VAL A 106 -17.85 11.02 2.18
C VAL A 106 -17.70 12.53 2.32
N ALA A 107 -17.06 13.20 1.35
CA ALA A 107 -16.90 14.65 1.33
C ALA A 107 -18.26 15.36 1.31
N ASP A 108 -19.21 14.86 0.52
CA ASP A 108 -20.55 15.41 0.47
C ASP A 108 -21.28 15.32 1.82
N ARG A 109 -21.17 14.19 2.51
CA ARG A 109 -21.78 14.01 3.84
C ARG A 109 -21.13 14.87 4.93
N ILE A 110 -19.84 15.18 4.79
CA ILE A 110 -19.16 16.11 5.70
C ILE A 110 -19.63 17.55 5.43
N ALA A 111 -19.77 17.95 4.17
CA ALA A 111 -20.10 19.32 3.79
C ALA A 111 -21.59 19.66 3.90
N TRP A 112 -22.47 18.79 3.39
CA TRP A 112 -23.92 19.02 3.30
C TRP A 112 -24.75 18.10 4.18
N GLY A 113 -24.16 16.99 4.66
CA GLY A 113 -24.89 16.03 5.49
C GLY A 113 -25.73 15.01 4.73
N TYR A 114 -25.63 14.99 3.41
CA TYR A 114 -26.24 14.04 2.52
C TYR A 114 -25.40 13.90 1.25
N VAL A 115 -25.70 12.88 0.45
CA VAL A 115 -25.21 12.74 -0.92
C VAL A 115 -26.31 13.08 -1.90
N VAL A 116 -25.92 13.73 -2.99
CA VAL A 116 -26.80 14.01 -4.12
C VAL A 116 -26.82 12.77 -5.02
N ASP A 117 -27.92 12.03 -4.99
CA ASP A 117 -28.22 10.93 -5.89
C ASP A 117 -29.18 11.44 -6.97
N PHE A 118 -28.93 11.08 -8.23
CA PHE A 118 -29.66 11.69 -9.33
C PHE A 118 -29.95 10.80 -10.54
N ILE A 119 -29.47 9.56 -10.53
CA ILE A 119 -29.65 8.60 -11.62
C ILE A 119 -30.55 7.47 -11.12
N VAL A 120 -31.61 7.17 -11.87
CA VAL A 120 -32.47 6.01 -11.67
C VAL A 120 -32.54 5.25 -12.99
N VAL A 121 -32.30 3.94 -12.96
CA VAL A 121 -32.38 3.08 -14.14
C VAL A 121 -33.50 2.08 -13.98
N GLY A 122 -34.41 2.00 -14.95
CA GLY A 122 -35.44 0.98 -15.00
C GLY A 122 -36.73 1.41 -15.69
N THR A 123 -37.82 0.77 -15.29
CA THR A 123 -39.18 1.00 -15.78
C THR A 123 -40.08 1.39 -14.61
N PRO A 124 -41.29 1.94 -14.85
CA PRO A 124 -42.23 2.29 -13.77
C PRO A 124 -42.56 1.12 -12.81
N SER A 125 -42.46 -0.12 -13.31
CA SER A 125 -42.69 -1.35 -12.54
C SER A 125 -41.45 -1.90 -11.83
N LEU A 126 -40.24 -1.55 -12.28
CA LEU A 126 -38.99 -2.06 -11.73
C LEU A 126 -37.87 -1.04 -11.97
N SER A 127 -37.49 -0.32 -10.92
CA SER A 127 -36.46 0.72 -10.94
C SER A 127 -35.37 0.44 -9.93
N SER A 128 -34.13 0.81 -10.27
CA SER A 128 -33.04 0.85 -9.30
C SER A 128 -33.32 1.88 -8.21
N PRO A 129 -32.68 1.76 -7.03
CA PRO A 129 -32.50 2.90 -6.14
C PRO A 129 -31.81 4.06 -6.88
N ALA A 130 -32.03 5.29 -6.44
CA ALA A 130 -31.30 6.43 -6.96
C ALA A 130 -29.81 6.30 -6.59
N PHE A 131 -28.93 6.59 -7.54
CA PHE A 131 -27.48 6.56 -7.36
C PHE A 131 -26.81 7.73 -8.09
N ASN A 132 -25.51 7.90 -7.88
CA ASN A 132 -24.70 8.94 -8.52
C ASN A 132 -23.54 8.34 -9.33
N ILE A 133 -22.72 9.22 -9.92
CA ILE A 133 -21.58 8.81 -10.73
C ILE A 133 -20.47 8.17 -9.88
N ALA A 134 -20.23 8.62 -8.64
CA ALA A 134 -19.33 7.92 -7.73
C ALA A 134 -19.74 6.45 -7.54
N ASP A 135 -21.02 6.15 -7.32
CA ASP A 135 -21.50 4.77 -7.13
C ASP A 135 -21.30 3.93 -8.40
N ALA A 136 -21.61 4.48 -9.58
CA ALA A 136 -21.39 3.81 -10.86
C ALA A 136 -19.89 3.50 -11.09
N LEU A 137 -19.01 4.44 -10.76
CA LEU A 137 -17.57 4.26 -10.89
C LEU A 137 -17.01 3.28 -9.85
N GLN A 138 -17.59 3.19 -8.65
CA GLN A 138 -17.22 2.16 -7.69
C GLN A 138 -17.47 0.75 -8.24
N TRP A 139 -18.59 0.52 -8.93
CA TRP A 139 -18.85 -0.77 -9.62
C TRP A 139 -17.79 -1.09 -10.67
N VAL A 140 -17.36 -0.10 -11.46
CA VAL A 140 -16.24 -0.25 -12.40
C VAL A 140 -14.94 -0.58 -11.67
N GLY A 141 -14.65 0.12 -10.57
CA GLY A 141 -13.49 -0.13 -9.71
C GLY A 141 -13.46 -1.55 -9.16
N TYR A 142 -14.59 -2.04 -8.64
CA TYR A 142 -14.75 -3.43 -8.19
C TYR A 142 -14.49 -4.43 -9.31
N GLY A 143 -15.06 -4.20 -10.50
CA GLY A 143 -14.83 -5.04 -11.67
C GLY A 143 -13.35 -5.12 -12.05
N LEU A 144 -12.64 -3.98 -12.03
CA LEU A 144 -11.19 -3.94 -12.30
C LEU A 144 -10.37 -4.67 -11.24
N ILE A 145 -10.74 -4.55 -9.95
CA ILE A 145 -10.07 -5.27 -8.87
C ILE A 145 -10.24 -6.78 -9.05
N VAL A 146 -11.46 -7.25 -9.31
CA VAL A 146 -11.75 -8.67 -9.55
C VAL A 146 -10.99 -9.18 -10.78
N LEU A 147 -11.03 -8.42 -11.87
CA LEU A 147 -10.29 -8.75 -13.10
C LEU A 147 -8.79 -8.87 -12.85
N ALA A 148 -8.22 -7.95 -12.06
CA ALA A 148 -6.81 -7.97 -11.72
C ALA A 148 -6.46 -9.18 -10.84
N ILE A 149 -7.28 -9.53 -9.86
CA ILE A 149 -7.05 -10.71 -9.02
C ILE A 149 -7.03 -11.99 -9.88
N ILE A 150 -7.96 -12.11 -10.84
CA ILE A 150 -8.03 -13.28 -11.73
C ILE A 150 -6.84 -13.34 -12.69
N ARG A 151 -6.48 -12.22 -13.32
CA ARG A 151 -5.44 -12.18 -14.37
C ARG A 151 -4.02 -12.08 -13.83
N GLU A 152 -3.84 -11.50 -12.64
CA GLU A 152 -2.55 -11.18 -12.04
C GLU A 152 -2.27 -12.04 -10.79
N GLY A 153 -3.01 -13.14 -10.60
CA GLY A 153 -2.90 -14.03 -9.43
C GLY A 153 -1.48 -14.53 -9.17
N GLU A 154 -0.74 -14.96 -10.20
CA GLU A 154 0.66 -15.41 -10.06
C GLU A 154 1.63 -14.27 -9.72
N LEU A 155 1.33 -13.04 -10.13
CA LEU A 155 2.12 -11.85 -9.80
C LEU A 155 1.92 -11.47 -8.32
N LEU A 156 0.72 -11.70 -7.80
CA LEU A 156 0.31 -11.27 -6.48
C LEU A 156 0.52 -12.38 -5.39
N TRP A 157 0.44 -13.67 -5.74
CA TRP A 157 0.64 -14.83 -4.83
C TRP A 157 1.64 -15.88 -5.37
N PRO A 158 2.97 -15.66 -5.25
CA PRO A 158 3.98 -16.63 -5.71
C PRO A 158 4.15 -17.81 -4.73
N GLU A 159 3.77 -19.02 -5.15
CA GLU A 159 3.60 -20.25 -4.34
C GLU A 159 4.87 -20.94 -3.75
N ASN A 160 6.01 -20.28 -3.52
CA ASN A 160 7.16 -21.04 -2.97
C ASN A 160 8.03 -20.26 -1.99
N ASN A 161 7.87 -20.54 -0.69
CA ASN A 161 8.76 -20.01 0.34
C ASN A 161 8.85 -20.92 1.57
N SER A 162 10.01 -21.54 1.82
CA SER A 162 10.30 -22.16 3.12
C SER A 162 11.73 -21.90 3.63
N ARG A 163 11.81 -21.50 4.92
CA ARG A 163 12.92 -21.57 5.93
C ARG A 163 13.86 -20.36 6.14
N LYS A 164 14.40 -20.02 7.33
CA LYS A 164 14.14 -20.34 8.78
C LYS A 164 14.77 -19.29 9.77
N LYS A 165 15.50 -18.24 9.35
CA LYS A 165 16.06 -17.18 10.24
C LYS A 165 15.74 -15.77 9.73
N PHE A 166 15.01 -14.99 10.53
CA PHE A 166 14.44 -13.69 10.15
C PHE A 166 15.35 -12.46 10.39
N TRP A 167 16.39 -12.57 11.22
CA TRP A 167 17.29 -11.46 11.56
C TRP A 167 18.66 -11.67 10.91
N VAL A 168 19.05 -10.73 10.05
CA VAL A 168 20.28 -10.75 9.25
C VAL A 168 21.15 -9.52 9.53
N ASN A 169 20.57 -8.32 9.49
CA ASN A 169 21.22 -7.06 9.88
C ASN A 169 20.38 -6.37 10.95
N LEU A 170 20.70 -6.67 12.21
CA LEU A 170 19.87 -6.30 13.35
C LEU A 170 19.67 -4.77 13.47
N SER A 171 20.73 -3.99 13.30
CA SER A 171 20.67 -2.52 13.41
C SER A 171 19.79 -1.89 12.33
N PHE A 172 19.92 -2.36 11.08
CA PHE A 172 19.07 -1.90 9.98
C PHE A 172 17.61 -2.31 10.18
N GLN A 173 17.37 -3.59 10.50
CA GLN A 173 16.01 -4.12 10.64
C GLN A 173 15.29 -3.51 11.83
N LEU A 174 15.95 -3.31 12.98
CA LEU A 174 15.39 -2.60 14.13
C LEU A 174 15.04 -1.16 13.80
N LYS A 175 15.91 -0.43 13.08
CA LYS A 175 15.62 0.96 12.67
C LYS A 175 14.33 1.04 11.86
N TYR A 176 14.10 0.11 10.92
CA TYR A 176 12.87 0.04 10.14
C TYR A 176 11.66 -0.38 10.97
N CYS A 177 11.80 -1.37 11.87
CA CYS A 177 10.71 -1.77 12.76
C CYS A 177 10.28 -0.61 13.69
N ILE A 178 11.24 0.11 14.26
CA ILE A 178 11.00 1.28 15.13
C ILE A 178 10.34 2.40 14.35
N LEU A 179 10.78 2.68 13.12
CA LEU A 179 10.15 3.68 12.26
C LEU A 179 8.68 3.33 11.97
N MET A 180 8.40 2.07 11.62
CA MET A 180 7.03 1.60 11.37
C MET A 180 6.15 1.65 12.63
N MET A 181 6.70 1.27 13.79
CA MET A 181 6.02 1.43 15.07
C MET A 181 5.76 2.89 15.41
N ALA A 182 6.72 3.79 15.19
CA ALA A 182 6.57 5.21 15.50
C ALA A 182 5.45 5.85 14.69
N VAL A 183 5.33 5.51 13.40
CA VAL A 183 4.22 5.95 12.54
C VAL A 183 2.89 5.35 13.00
N GLY A 184 2.87 4.05 13.34
CA GLY A 184 1.68 3.40 13.86
C GLY A 184 1.19 4.00 15.18
N LEU A 185 2.12 4.26 16.10
CA LEU A 185 1.86 4.78 17.45
C LEU A 185 1.41 6.24 17.41
N SER A 186 1.95 7.05 16.50
CA SER A 186 1.48 8.42 16.32
C SER A 186 0.05 8.48 15.78
N LEU A 187 -0.31 7.59 14.84
CA LEU A 187 -1.69 7.46 14.36
C LEU A 187 -2.67 6.98 15.44
N THR A 188 -2.29 5.98 16.25
CA THR A 188 -3.15 5.51 17.34
C THR A 188 -3.30 6.54 18.45
N LEU A 189 -2.25 7.32 18.75
CA LEU A 189 -2.31 8.39 19.74
C LEU A 189 -3.27 9.50 19.32
N ILE A 190 -3.22 9.90 18.04
CA ILE A 190 -4.16 10.87 17.46
C ILE A 190 -5.60 10.33 17.58
N SER A 191 -5.81 9.06 17.21
CA SER A 191 -7.12 8.41 17.31
C SER A 191 -7.62 8.32 18.76
N LEU A 192 -6.75 8.09 19.75
CA LEU A 192 -7.09 8.03 21.17
C LEU A 192 -7.56 9.39 21.68
N VAL A 193 -6.79 10.45 21.41
CA VAL A 193 -7.12 11.81 21.87
C VAL A 193 -8.47 12.25 21.31
N PHE A 194 -8.68 11.97 20.03
CA PHE A 194 -9.92 12.26 19.34
C PHE A 194 -11.11 11.52 19.97
N SER A 195 -10.99 10.20 20.12
CA SER A 195 -12.09 9.37 20.56
C SER A 195 -12.40 9.51 22.06
N TYR A 196 -11.38 9.78 22.88
CA TYR A 196 -11.55 10.15 24.28
C TYR A 196 -12.32 11.47 24.41
N THR A 197 -11.93 12.49 23.66
CA THR A 197 -12.60 13.80 23.68
C THR A 197 -14.06 13.66 23.24
N TYR A 198 -14.30 12.93 22.15
CA TYR A 198 -15.64 12.64 21.63
C TYR A 198 -16.53 11.93 22.66
N LEU A 199 -16.03 10.84 23.25
CA LEU A 199 -16.80 10.06 24.22
C LEU A 199 -17.07 10.89 25.48
N ARG A 200 -16.09 11.69 25.92
CA ARG A 200 -16.25 12.57 27.08
C ARG A 200 -17.34 13.60 26.86
N VAL A 201 -17.34 14.30 25.72
CA VAL A 201 -18.38 15.30 25.40
C VAL A 201 -19.76 14.63 25.36
N THR A 202 -19.88 13.51 24.66
CA THR A 202 -21.15 12.79 24.51
C THR A 202 -21.73 12.33 25.85
N ILE A 203 -20.91 11.72 26.72
CA ILE A 203 -21.36 11.25 28.03
C ILE A 203 -21.68 12.44 28.96
N THR A 204 -20.95 13.55 28.84
CA THR A 204 -21.23 14.78 29.59
C THR A 204 -22.59 15.37 29.19
N GLU A 205 -22.96 15.33 27.91
CA GLU A 205 -24.27 15.78 27.45
C GLU A 205 -25.42 14.88 27.94
N LEU A 206 -25.21 13.56 28.00
CA LEU A 206 -26.24 12.61 28.46
C LEU A 206 -26.45 12.62 29.97
N VAL A 207 -25.37 12.75 30.74
CA VAL A 207 -25.37 12.48 32.19
C VAL A 207 -25.05 13.74 33.01
N GLY A 208 -24.84 14.86 32.33
CA GLY A 208 -24.37 16.11 32.93
C GLY A 208 -22.96 15.97 33.50
N SER A 209 -22.64 16.81 34.48
CA SER A 209 -21.32 16.85 35.14
C SER A 209 -21.10 15.76 36.19
N ASN A 210 -21.85 14.65 36.14
CA ASN A 210 -21.73 13.55 37.10
C ASN A 210 -20.44 12.76 36.87
N GLN A 211 -19.42 13.08 37.68
CA GLN A 211 -18.07 12.55 37.54
C GLN A 211 -17.98 11.01 37.71
N PHE A 212 -18.85 10.43 38.54
CA PHE A 212 -18.88 8.97 38.76
C PHE A 212 -19.30 8.24 37.49
N LEU A 213 -20.38 8.69 36.84
CA LEU A 213 -20.88 8.09 35.62
C LEU A 213 -19.96 8.35 34.44
N LEU A 214 -19.38 9.56 34.33
CA LEU A 214 -18.33 9.86 33.36
C LEU A 214 -17.15 8.89 33.45
N ASN A 215 -16.62 8.68 34.65
CA ASN A 215 -15.48 7.78 34.85
C ASN A 215 -15.86 6.31 34.61
N LYS A 216 -17.09 5.90 34.93
CA LYS A 216 -17.60 4.55 34.65
C LYS A 216 -17.52 4.17 33.17
N PHE A 217 -17.67 5.14 32.26
CA PHE A 217 -17.58 4.91 30.81
C PHE A 217 -16.19 5.23 30.25
N LEU A 218 -15.55 6.31 30.69
CA LEU A 218 -14.27 6.76 30.15
C LEU A 218 -13.09 5.88 30.56
N VAL A 219 -13.07 5.37 31.80
CA VAL A 219 -11.94 4.56 32.29
C VAL A 219 -11.83 3.24 31.52
N PRO A 220 -12.90 2.42 31.37
CA PRO A 220 -12.83 1.21 30.55
C PRO A 220 -12.47 1.53 29.09
N TYR A 221 -12.97 2.63 28.54
CA TYR A 221 -12.66 3.04 27.17
C TYR A 221 -11.16 3.26 26.95
N VAL A 222 -10.51 4.03 27.83
CA VAL A 222 -9.06 4.27 27.76
C VAL A 222 -8.27 2.97 27.93
N ILE A 223 -8.69 2.10 28.85
CA ILE A 223 -8.04 0.80 29.08
C ILE A 223 -8.12 -0.07 27.82
N THR A 224 -9.31 -0.25 27.25
CA THR A 224 -9.51 -1.03 26.03
C THR A 224 -8.74 -0.46 24.85
N PHE A 225 -8.76 0.86 24.66
CA PHE A 225 -8.00 1.51 23.59
C PHE A 225 -6.49 1.34 23.77
N THR A 226 -5.99 1.39 25.00
CA THR A 226 -4.58 1.14 25.32
C THR A 226 -4.19 -0.29 24.95
N ILE A 227 -5.02 -1.29 25.26
CA ILE A 227 -4.78 -2.69 24.87
C ILE A 227 -4.73 -2.83 23.34
N ILE A 228 -5.66 -2.20 22.62
CA ILE A 228 -5.69 -2.20 21.15
C ILE A 228 -4.44 -1.53 20.59
N CYS A 229 -4.01 -0.41 21.17
CA CYS A 229 -2.80 0.31 20.76
C CYS A 229 -1.54 -0.57 20.93
N ILE A 230 -1.42 -1.28 22.05
CA ILE A 230 -0.33 -2.23 22.29
C ILE A 230 -0.37 -3.36 21.24
N ALA A 231 -1.54 -3.93 20.97
CA ALA A 231 -1.71 -4.96 19.94
C ALA A 231 -1.32 -4.46 18.54
N PHE A 232 -1.75 -3.25 18.17
CA PHE A 232 -1.40 -2.63 16.90
C PHE A 232 0.10 -2.35 16.78
N CYS A 233 0.75 -1.91 17.85
CA CYS A 233 2.20 -1.74 17.91
C CYS A 233 2.94 -3.07 17.71
N MET A 234 2.45 -4.17 18.30
CA MET A 234 3.02 -5.50 18.08
C MET A 234 2.87 -5.97 16.63
N ILE A 235 1.70 -5.72 16.01
CA ILE A 235 1.43 -6.07 14.62
C ILE A 235 2.33 -5.27 13.67
N THR A 236 2.41 -3.94 13.85
CA THR A 236 3.25 -3.07 13.01
C THR A 236 4.74 -3.41 13.15
N PHE A 237 5.20 -3.79 14.35
CA PHE A 237 6.54 -4.33 14.55
C PHE A 237 6.75 -5.64 13.79
N ALA A 238 5.79 -6.57 13.85
CA ALA A 238 5.87 -7.84 13.12
C ALA A 238 5.92 -7.63 11.60
N VAL A 239 5.12 -6.70 11.07
CA VAL A 239 5.15 -6.30 9.66
C VAL A 239 6.50 -5.67 9.30
N GLY A 240 7.00 -4.74 10.12
CA GLY A 240 8.33 -4.14 9.93
C GLY A 240 9.44 -5.18 9.90
N LYS A 241 9.35 -6.21 10.74
CA LYS A 241 10.28 -7.34 10.76
C LYS A 241 10.25 -8.12 9.43
N VAL A 242 9.06 -8.43 8.93
CA VAL A 242 8.90 -9.14 7.65
C VAL A 242 9.48 -8.31 6.50
N LEU A 243 9.11 -7.03 6.42
CA LEU A 243 9.52 -6.16 5.32
C LEU A 243 11.03 -5.89 5.33
N SER A 244 11.58 -5.58 6.50
CA SER A 244 13.02 -5.34 6.65
C SER A 244 13.85 -6.59 6.35
N HIS A 245 13.32 -7.79 6.61
CA HIS A 245 14.00 -9.03 6.23
C HIS A 245 14.12 -9.20 4.71
N ARG A 246 13.06 -8.89 3.96
CA ARG A 246 13.04 -8.96 2.49
C ARG A 246 14.02 -7.99 1.82
N ILE A 247 14.38 -6.90 2.52
CA ILE A 247 15.33 -5.89 2.05
C ILE A 247 16.76 -6.25 2.49
N ALA A 248 16.96 -6.61 3.76
CA ALA A 248 18.30 -6.84 4.32
C ALA A 248 18.93 -8.16 3.87
N GLY A 249 18.12 -9.20 3.65
CA GLY A 249 18.57 -10.52 3.19
C GLY A 249 19.41 -10.50 1.91
N PRO A 250 18.91 -9.93 0.79
CA PRO A 250 19.63 -9.91 -0.48
C PRO A 250 20.90 -9.04 -0.44
N ILE A 251 20.87 -7.90 0.25
CA ILE A 251 22.02 -7.01 0.41
C ILE A 251 23.15 -7.74 1.14
N TYR A 252 22.85 -8.38 2.27
CA TYR A 252 23.84 -9.12 3.05
C TYR A 252 24.40 -10.33 2.27
N ALA A 253 23.54 -11.03 1.53
CA ALA A 253 23.97 -12.13 0.68
C ALA A 253 24.94 -11.65 -0.40
N PHE A 254 24.68 -10.49 -1.00
CA PHE A 254 25.53 -9.89 -2.03
C PHE A 254 26.87 -9.41 -1.46
N GLU A 255 26.87 -8.76 -0.29
CA GLU A 255 28.10 -8.38 0.42
C GLU A 255 29.00 -9.60 0.69
N ARG A 256 28.42 -10.70 1.18
CA ARG A 256 29.15 -11.94 1.40
C ARG A 256 29.71 -12.52 0.10
N TYR A 257 28.95 -12.45 -0.98
CA TYR A 257 29.39 -12.91 -2.29
C TYR A 257 30.63 -12.12 -2.79
N ILE A 258 30.61 -10.80 -2.66
CA ILE A 258 31.75 -9.94 -3.02
C ILE A 258 32.98 -10.22 -2.13
N ASN A 259 32.79 -10.36 -0.81
CA ASN A 259 33.89 -10.68 0.10
C ASN A 259 34.53 -12.05 -0.19
N GLY A 260 33.75 -13.04 -0.62
CA GLY A 260 34.27 -14.33 -1.07
C GLY A 260 35.16 -14.21 -2.30
N ILE A 261 34.78 -13.36 -3.26
CA ILE A 261 35.62 -13.05 -4.44
C ILE A 261 36.94 -12.40 -4.02
N PHE A 262 36.91 -11.43 -3.10
CA PHE A 262 38.13 -10.78 -2.60
C PHE A 262 39.05 -11.75 -1.84
N ALA A 263 38.49 -12.76 -1.17
CA ALA A 263 39.25 -13.82 -0.52
C ALA A 263 39.84 -14.87 -1.49
N GLY A 264 39.58 -14.74 -2.79
CA GLY A 264 40.05 -15.68 -3.82
C GLY A 264 39.26 -16.98 -3.90
N GLU A 265 38.07 -17.05 -3.27
CA GLU A 265 37.17 -18.18 -3.44
C GLU A 265 36.63 -18.23 -4.88
N ASN A 266 36.39 -19.43 -5.41
CA ASN A 266 35.74 -19.56 -6.71
C ASN A 266 34.33 -18.96 -6.67
N ALA A 267 34.05 -18.06 -7.62
CA ALA A 267 32.78 -17.37 -7.73
C ALA A 267 31.62 -18.37 -7.89
N ARG A 268 30.83 -18.56 -6.83
CA ARG A 268 29.58 -19.33 -6.89
C ARG A 268 28.51 -18.48 -7.58
N VAL A 269 27.56 -19.13 -8.24
CA VAL A 269 26.41 -18.42 -8.84
C VAL A 269 25.62 -17.73 -7.73
N PHE A 270 25.57 -16.39 -7.78
CA PHE A 270 24.79 -15.59 -6.85
C PHE A 270 23.32 -15.56 -7.28
N LYS A 271 22.42 -15.90 -6.35
CA LYS A 271 20.98 -15.92 -6.60
C LYS A 271 20.23 -15.35 -5.41
N VAL A 272 19.29 -14.46 -5.69
CA VAL A 272 18.41 -13.77 -4.75
C VAL A 272 17.11 -14.57 -4.56
N ARG A 273 16.51 -14.50 -3.37
CA ARG A 273 15.30 -15.28 -3.06
C ARG A 273 14.09 -14.72 -3.80
N LYS A 274 13.13 -15.59 -4.12
CA LYS A 274 11.95 -15.24 -4.95
C LYS A 274 11.07 -14.14 -4.33
N GLY A 275 11.12 -13.97 -3.00
CA GLY A 275 10.44 -12.91 -2.25
C GLY A 275 11.33 -11.78 -1.73
N ASP A 276 12.63 -11.82 -1.96
CA ASP A 276 13.53 -10.74 -1.55
C ASP A 276 13.52 -9.60 -2.59
N GLU A 277 13.79 -8.39 -2.14
CA GLU A 277 13.99 -7.22 -3.00
C GLU A 277 15.35 -7.29 -3.72
N PHE A 278 15.62 -6.34 -4.63
CA PHE A 278 16.93 -6.22 -5.33
C PHE A 278 17.36 -7.45 -6.15
N LYS A 279 16.43 -8.08 -6.88
CA LYS A 279 16.76 -9.20 -7.81
C LYS A 279 17.78 -8.81 -8.89
N GLU A 280 17.87 -7.54 -9.23
CA GLU A 280 18.89 -6.98 -10.13
C GLU A 280 20.34 -7.24 -9.69
N LEU A 281 20.58 -7.52 -8.40
CA LEU A 281 21.88 -7.94 -7.90
C LEU A 281 22.37 -9.26 -8.51
N GLU A 282 21.46 -10.14 -8.98
CA GLU A 282 21.85 -11.36 -9.71
C GLU A 282 22.55 -11.04 -11.03
N GLN A 283 22.00 -10.09 -11.79
CA GLN A 283 22.59 -9.66 -13.07
C GLN A 283 23.94 -8.99 -12.84
N LEU A 284 24.03 -8.15 -11.80
CA LEU A 284 25.28 -7.50 -11.41
C LEU A 284 26.36 -8.52 -11.03
N ALA A 285 26.01 -9.54 -10.25
CA ALA A 285 26.94 -10.60 -9.87
C ALA A 285 27.40 -11.43 -11.08
N ALA A 286 26.50 -11.73 -12.02
CA ALA A 286 26.84 -12.46 -13.24
C ALA A 286 27.84 -11.67 -14.12
N GLU A 287 27.62 -10.36 -14.28
CA GLU A 287 28.53 -9.48 -15.01
C GLU A 287 29.90 -9.38 -14.33
N ILE A 288 29.95 -9.25 -13.00
CA ILE A 288 31.20 -9.25 -12.22
C ILE A 288 31.96 -10.56 -12.44
N SER A 289 31.29 -11.71 -12.33
CA SER A 289 31.92 -13.02 -12.54
C SER A 289 32.49 -13.16 -13.95
N LYS A 290 31.74 -12.72 -14.97
CA LYS A 290 32.17 -12.77 -16.36
C LYS A 290 33.42 -11.94 -16.59
N ARG A 291 33.48 -10.71 -16.08
CA ARG A 291 34.67 -9.84 -16.20
C ARG A 291 35.89 -10.40 -15.48
N LEU A 292 35.70 -10.96 -14.27
CA LEU A 292 36.79 -11.58 -13.52
C LEU A 292 37.35 -12.80 -14.24
N ALA A 293 36.51 -13.60 -14.92
CA ALA A 293 36.96 -14.72 -15.73
C ALA A 293 37.84 -14.26 -16.91
N VAL A 294 37.47 -13.18 -17.59
CA VAL A 294 38.28 -12.57 -18.67
C VAL A 294 39.63 -12.12 -18.14
N ILE A 295 39.66 -11.34 -17.06
CA ILE A 295 40.92 -10.86 -16.45
C ILE A 295 41.83 -12.02 -16.03
N LYS A 296 41.26 -13.07 -15.45
CA LYS A 296 42.04 -14.26 -15.06
C LYS A 296 42.64 -14.97 -16.27
N SER A 297 41.88 -15.05 -17.38
CA SER A 297 42.34 -15.65 -18.63
C SER A 297 43.47 -14.85 -19.30
N GLU A 298 43.34 -13.51 -19.38
CA GLU A 298 44.38 -12.62 -19.92
C GLU A 298 45.68 -12.70 -19.10
N ARG A 299 45.56 -12.81 -17.78
CA ARG A 299 46.72 -12.95 -16.89
C ARG A 299 47.43 -14.29 -17.06
N THR A 300 46.69 -15.39 -17.27
CA THR A 300 47.30 -16.70 -17.59
C THR A 300 48.00 -16.69 -18.95
N VAL A 301 47.43 -16.06 -19.98
CA VAL A 301 48.04 -15.99 -21.31
C VAL A 301 49.36 -15.22 -21.26
N ASN A 302 49.40 -14.05 -20.62
CA ASN A 302 50.63 -13.27 -20.49
C ASN A 302 51.74 -14.00 -19.69
N VAL A 303 51.39 -14.84 -18.71
CA VAL A 303 52.38 -15.62 -17.94
C VAL A 303 52.98 -16.76 -18.78
N VAL A 304 52.17 -17.42 -19.61
CA VAL A 304 52.64 -18.51 -20.49
C VAL A 304 53.54 -17.96 -21.60
N GLU A 305 53.18 -16.84 -22.24
CA GLU A 305 54.05 -16.20 -23.23
C GLU A 305 55.40 -15.76 -22.63
N PHE A 306 55.40 -15.24 -21.40
CA PHE A 306 56.64 -14.87 -20.71
C PHE A 306 57.52 -16.08 -20.38
N SER A 307 56.92 -17.23 -20.00
CA SER A 307 57.70 -18.46 -19.74
C SER A 307 58.24 -19.12 -21.00
N ASP A 308 57.49 -19.09 -22.11
CA ASP A 308 57.95 -19.68 -23.39
C ASP A 308 59.04 -18.83 -24.06
N SER A 309 59.05 -17.51 -23.82
CA SER A 309 60.11 -16.61 -24.30
C SER A 309 61.44 -16.69 -23.51
N GLY A 310 61.49 -17.48 -22.43
CA GLY A 310 62.64 -17.60 -21.52
C GLY A 310 63.48 -18.86 -21.66
N SER A 311 63.29 -19.67 -22.71
CA SER A 311 64.16 -20.83 -22.98
C SER A 311 65.48 -20.40 -23.63
N ASP A 312 66.51 -20.28 -22.79
CA ASP A 312 67.88 -19.96 -23.15
C ASP A 312 68.48 -20.99 -24.13
N PRO A 313 69.07 -20.60 -25.29
CA PRO A 313 69.63 -21.55 -26.27
C PRO A 313 70.95 -22.23 -25.86
N ASP A 314 71.56 -21.89 -24.72
CA ASP A 314 72.99 -22.17 -24.47
C ASP A 314 73.35 -23.55 -23.85
N THR A 315 72.57 -24.61 -24.10
CA THR A 315 72.93 -25.99 -23.64
C THR A 315 73.12 -27.01 -24.77
N LYS A 316 73.82 -26.61 -25.84
CA LYS A 316 74.34 -27.56 -26.87
C LYS A 316 75.76 -27.21 -27.32
N ALA A 317 76.75 -27.39 -26.47
CA ALA A 317 78.13 -27.70 -26.89
C ALA A 317 78.99 -28.02 -25.66
N GLN A 318 79.08 -29.31 -25.30
CA GLN A 318 80.21 -29.91 -24.58
C GLN A 318 79.97 -31.42 -24.48
N ASN A 319 80.25 -32.12 -25.58
CA ASN A 319 80.54 -33.54 -25.64
C ASN A 319 81.11 -33.79 -27.05
N GLU A 320 82.40 -33.56 -27.20
CA GLU A 320 83.35 -34.24 -28.11
C GLU A 320 84.76 -33.72 -27.84
#